data_AF-A0A969BFI5-F1
#
_entry.id   AF-A0A969BFI5-F1
#
_cell.length_a   1.000
_cell.length_b   1.000
_cell.length_c   1.000
_cell.angle_alpha   90.00
_cell.angle_beta   90.00
_cell.angle_gamma   90.00
#
_symmetry.space_group_name_H-M   'P 1'
#
loop_
_entity.id
_entity.type
_entity.pdbx_description
1 polymer ?
#
loop_
_entity_poly.entity_id
_entity_poly.type
_entity_poly.pdbx_seq_one_letter_code
_entity_poly.pdbx_strand_id
1 'polypeptide(L)'
;MLQKTNEPAIRNAAAVGLRELGDERALYPIVSLINDPKTANNRGTLVYALEGFNCLRLLPFLVELVITGNFEVSHQAFSVIESIDVEIDSETLNICVQKLKNALLDDDVKTDLLKDLINLLYEMHTTTTNSDKVED
;
A
#
# COMPACT_ATOMS: atom_id res chain seq x y z
N MET A 1 10.55 0.06 21.10
CA MET A 1 11.49 1.07 20.56
C MET A 1 10.83 1.87 19.45
N LEU A 2 10.35 1.20 18.39
CA LEU A 2 9.68 1.82 17.23
C LEU A 2 8.59 2.84 17.60
N GLN A 3 7.57 2.44 18.37
CA GLN A 3 6.44 3.34 18.69
C GLN A 3 6.73 4.37 19.78
N LYS A 4 7.80 4.17 20.57
CA LYS A 4 8.13 4.98 21.75
C LYS A 4 9.06 6.15 21.44
N THR A 5 9.82 6.09 20.35
CA THR A 5 10.75 7.15 19.98
C THR A 5 10.04 8.29 19.25
N ASN A 6 10.41 9.53 19.59
CA ASN A 6 10.02 10.72 18.84
C ASN A 6 11.02 11.06 17.73
N GLU A 7 12.24 10.50 17.78
CA GLU A 7 13.31 10.76 16.82
C GLU A 7 13.01 10.05 15.49
N PRO A 8 12.77 10.77 14.37
CA PRO A 8 12.46 10.16 13.08
C PRO A 8 13.56 9.24 12.57
N ALA A 9 14.84 9.59 12.75
CA ALA A 9 15.95 8.76 12.29
C ALA A 9 15.95 7.37 12.95
N ILE A 10 15.74 7.32 14.27
CA ILE A 10 15.67 6.06 15.03
C ILE A 10 14.44 5.25 14.63
N ARG A 11 13.29 5.93 14.43
CA ARG A 11 12.05 5.25 13.99
C ARG A 11 12.21 4.63 12.60
N ASN A 12 12.80 5.36 11.67
CA ASN A 12 13.03 4.91 10.30
C ASN A 12 13.98 3.72 10.26
N ALA A 13 15.11 3.79 10.98
CA ALA A 13 16.03 2.67 11.10
C ALA A 13 15.36 1.42 11.69
N ALA A 14 14.53 1.59 12.72
CA ALA A 14 13.78 0.48 13.31
C ALA A 14 12.73 -0.09 12.34
N ALA A 15 12.04 0.73 11.55
CA ALA A 15 11.06 0.27 10.57
C ALA A 15 11.71 -0.54 9.45
N VAL A 16 12.85 -0.06 8.91
CA VAL A 16 13.63 -0.79 7.91
C VAL A 16 14.13 -2.12 8.49
N GLY A 17 14.70 -2.12 9.69
CA GLY A 17 15.15 -3.36 10.34
C GLY A 17 14.01 -4.37 10.55
N LEU A 18 12.80 -3.91 10.88
CA LEU A 18 11.64 -4.80 11.03
C LEU A 18 11.16 -5.39 9.71
N ARG A 19 11.22 -4.61 8.62
CA ARG A 19 10.96 -5.11 7.26
C ARG A 19 11.92 -6.24 6.89
N GLU A 20 13.23 -6.02 7.07
CA GLU A 20 14.26 -7.02 6.74
C GLU A 20 14.11 -8.31 7.57
N LEU A 21 13.57 -8.20 8.79
CA LEU A 21 13.27 -9.36 9.63
C LEU A 21 12.04 -10.16 9.17
N GLY A 22 11.09 -9.52 8.46
CA GLY A 22 9.87 -10.16 7.94
C GLY A 22 8.92 -10.74 8.99
N ASP A 23 9.06 -10.34 10.27
CA ASP A 23 8.20 -10.84 11.33
C ASP A 23 6.84 -10.13 11.30
N GLU A 24 5.81 -10.82 10.83
CA GLU A 24 4.42 -10.33 10.68
C GLU A 24 3.84 -9.66 11.93
N ARG A 25 4.38 -9.93 13.13
CA ARG A 25 4.00 -9.21 14.36
C ARG A 25 4.31 -7.72 14.30
N ALA A 26 5.19 -7.28 13.40
CA ALA A 26 5.57 -5.90 13.18
C ALA A 26 4.59 -5.12 12.29
N LEU A 27 3.75 -5.80 11.50
CA LEU A 27 2.84 -5.17 10.55
C LEU A 27 1.90 -4.15 11.22
N TYR A 28 1.14 -4.59 12.22
CA TYR A 28 0.19 -3.72 12.93
C TYR A 28 0.86 -2.54 13.66
N PRO A 29 1.98 -2.73 14.39
CA PRO A 29 2.75 -1.61 14.94
C PRO A 29 3.18 -0.56 13.90
N ILE A 30 3.58 -0.99 12.70
CA ILE A 30 3.97 -0.08 11.60
C ILE A 30 2.74 0.66 11.06
N VAL A 31 1.65 -0.06 10.75
CA VAL A 31 0.38 0.55 10.27
C VAL A 31 -0.16 1.57 11.26
N SER A 32 -0.11 1.26 12.55
CA SER A 32 -0.52 2.19 13.62
C SER A 32 0.30 3.48 13.58
N LEU A 33 1.61 3.40 13.31
CA LEU A 33 2.46 4.57 13.21
C LEU A 33 2.24 5.39 11.94
N ILE A 34 1.88 4.75 10.82
CA ILE A 34 1.52 5.48 9.60
C ILE A 34 0.33 6.40 9.88
N ASN A 35 -0.66 5.97 10.67
CA ASN A 35 -1.82 6.79 11.02
C ASN A 35 -1.58 7.78 12.17
N ASP A 36 -0.49 7.63 12.92
CA ASP A 36 -0.18 8.49 14.07
C ASP A 36 0.14 9.93 13.61
N PRO A 37 -0.50 10.97 14.17
CA PRO A 37 -0.20 12.36 13.83
C PRO A 37 1.28 12.75 13.98
N LYS A 38 2.02 12.11 14.90
CA LYS A 38 3.45 12.40 15.11
C LYS A 38 4.32 12.04 13.90
N THR A 39 3.79 11.23 12.97
CA THR A 39 4.50 10.81 11.77
C THR A 39 4.06 11.55 10.52
N ALA A 40 3.13 12.52 10.59
CA ALA A 40 2.51 13.16 9.43
C ALA A 40 3.49 13.57 8.31
N ASN A 41 4.67 14.10 8.67
CA ASN A 41 5.70 14.54 7.71
C ASN A 41 6.82 13.50 7.46
N ASN A 42 6.71 12.30 8.02
CA ASN A 42 7.74 11.24 8.00
C ASN A 42 7.09 9.85 7.86
N ARG A 43 6.07 9.73 6.99
CA ARG A 43 5.36 8.46 6.75
C ARG A 43 6.03 7.58 5.70
N GLY A 44 6.76 8.16 4.75
CA GLY A 44 7.33 7.44 3.59
C GLY A 44 8.08 6.17 3.97
N THR A 45 9.05 6.25 4.88
CA THR A 45 9.81 5.06 5.34
C THR A 45 8.95 4.01 6.06
N LEU A 46 7.88 4.43 6.75
CA LEU A 46 6.96 3.49 7.40
C LEU A 46 6.11 2.74 6.36
N VAL A 47 5.69 3.44 5.29
CA VAL A 47 4.99 2.82 4.16
C VAL A 47 5.93 1.88 3.39
N TYR A 48 7.17 2.31 3.15
CA TYR A 48 8.21 1.47 2.53
C TYR A 48 8.45 0.17 3.31
N ALA A 49 8.44 0.24 4.64
CA ALA A 49 8.59 -0.94 5.47
C ALA A 49 7.47 -1.98 5.23
N LEU A 50 6.28 -1.57 4.73
CA LEU A 50 5.18 -2.49 4.48
C LEU A 50 5.47 -3.51 3.37
N GLU A 51 6.40 -3.24 2.44
CA GLU A 51 6.78 -4.17 1.36
C GLU A 51 7.32 -5.51 1.88
N GLY A 52 7.76 -5.59 3.14
CA GLY A 52 8.24 -6.84 3.76
C GLY A 52 7.15 -7.72 4.38
N PHE A 53 5.86 -7.40 4.18
CA PHE A 53 4.75 -8.04 4.89
C PHE A 53 3.58 -8.37 3.96
N ASN A 54 2.72 -9.31 4.39
CA ASN A 54 1.47 -9.59 3.69
C ASN A 54 0.47 -8.43 3.85
N CYS A 55 0.36 -7.61 2.80
CA CYS A 55 -0.47 -6.42 2.78
C CYS A 55 -1.83 -6.58 2.09
N LEU A 56 -2.23 -7.79 1.69
CA LEU A 56 -3.49 -8.02 0.97
C LEU A 56 -4.70 -7.44 1.73
N ARG A 57 -4.77 -7.69 3.05
CA ARG A 57 -5.87 -7.16 3.88
C ARG A 57 -5.77 -5.66 4.18
N LEU A 58 -4.67 -5.02 3.78
CA LEU A 58 -4.45 -3.58 3.90
C LEU A 58 -4.74 -2.85 2.59
N LEU A 59 -5.18 -3.52 1.52
CA LEU A 59 -5.36 -2.90 0.20
C LEU A 59 -6.25 -1.63 0.25
N PRO A 60 -7.41 -1.60 0.92
CA PRO A 60 -8.20 -0.37 1.00
C PRO A 60 -7.49 0.76 1.78
N PHE A 61 -6.64 0.40 2.74
CA PHE A 61 -5.83 1.36 3.49
C PHE A 61 -4.69 1.91 2.63
N LEU A 62 -4.01 1.06 1.86
CA LEU A 62 -2.95 1.50 0.94
C LEU A 62 -3.50 2.40 -0.16
N VAL A 63 -4.67 2.07 -0.72
CA VAL A 63 -5.39 2.94 -1.68
C VAL A 63 -5.66 4.32 -1.09
N GLU A 64 -6.07 4.39 0.17
CA GLU A 64 -6.27 5.67 0.86
C GLU A 64 -4.96 6.48 0.98
N LEU A 65 -3.82 5.81 1.20
CA LEU A 65 -2.51 6.48 1.23
C LEU A 65 -2.08 6.96 -0.16
N VAL A 66 -2.41 6.24 -1.23
CA VAL A 66 -2.20 6.71 -2.60
C VAL A 66 -2.98 8.00 -2.84
N ILE A 67 -4.26 8.03 -2.45
CA ILE A 67 -5.15 9.19 -2.64
C ILE A 67 -4.70 10.38 -1.78
N THR A 68 -4.46 10.18 -0.48
CA THR A 68 -4.29 11.29 0.49
C THR A 68 -2.84 11.65 0.79
N GLY A 69 -1.89 10.77 0.44
CA GLY A 69 -0.47 10.96 0.71
C GLY A 69 0.14 12.18 0.01
N ASN A 70 1.29 12.64 0.49
CA ASN A 70 2.14 13.49 -0.34
C ASN A 70 2.78 12.66 -1.47
N PHE A 71 3.54 13.28 -2.36
CA PHE A 71 4.17 12.59 -3.50
C PHE A 71 4.89 11.29 -3.09
N GLU A 72 5.73 11.34 -2.05
CA GLU A 72 6.48 10.19 -1.55
C GLU A 72 5.56 9.08 -1.02
N VAL A 73 4.63 9.43 -0.13
CA VAL A 73 3.69 8.47 0.48
C VAL A 73 2.82 7.80 -0.58
N SER A 74 2.34 8.57 -1.56
CA SER A 74 1.48 8.05 -2.62
C SER A 74 2.20 7.03 -3.50
N HIS A 75 3.42 7.35 -3.96
CA HIS A 75 4.20 6.41 -4.79
C HIS A 75 4.64 5.20 -4.00
N GLN A 76 5.03 5.37 -2.74
CA GLN A 76 5.45 4.24 -1.91
C GLN A 76 4.28 3.31 -1.60
N ALA A 77 3.08 3.84 -1.35
CA ALA A 77 1.88 3.02 -1.18
C ALA A 77 1.52 2.29 -2.47
N PHE A 78 1.69 2.92 -3.63
CA PHE A 78 1.52 2.26 -4.93
C PHE A 78 2.48 1.08 -5.08
N SER A 79 3.78 1.27 -4.81
CA SER A 79 4.77 0.18 -4.89
C SER A 79 4.46 -0.99 -3.94
N VAL A 80 3.95 -0.70 -2.73
CA VAL A 80 3.47 -1.76 -1.81
C VAL A 80 2.31 -2.52 -2.44
N ILE A 81 1.35 -1.85 -3.08
CA ILE A 81 0.23 -2.51 -3.76
C ILE A 81 0.73 -3.36 -4.94
N GLU A 82 1.63 -2.82 -5.76
CA GLU A 82 2.23 -3.51 -6.91
C GLU A 82 2.96 -4.80 -6.49
N SER A 83 3.57 -4.82 -5.30
CA SER A 83 4.22 -6.02 -4.77
C SER A 83 3.28 -7.12 -4.25
N ILE A 84 1.96 -6.87 -4.20
CA ILE A 84 0.98 -7.88 -3.75
C ILE A 84 0.72 -8.85 -4.92
N ASP A 85 1.36 -10.01 -4.86
CA ASP A 85 1.22 -11.09 -5.86
C ASP A 85 0.12 -12.10 -5.49
N VAL A 86 -1.06 -11.59 -5.13
CA VAL A 86 -2.21 -12.43 -4.77
C VAL A 86 -3.47 -11.88 -5.43
N GLU A 87 -4.30 -12.79 -5.95
CA GLU A 87 -5.58 -12.43 -6.55
C GLU A 87 -6.49 -11.73 -5.53
N ILE A 88 -7.11 -10.62 -5.94
CA ILE A 88 -8.07 -9.89 -5.11
C ILE A 88 -9.50 -10.27 -5.50
N ASP A 89 -10.37 -10.39 -4.51
CA ASP A 89 -11.79 -10.68 -4.73
C ASP A 89 -12.55 -9.45 -5.28
N SER A 90 -13.72 -9.68 -5.89
CA SER A 90 -14.53 -8.62 -6.49
C SER A 90 -15.05 -7.59 -5.47
N GLU A 91 -15.24 -7.96 -4.20
CA GLU A 91 -15.69 -7.03 -3.16
C GLU A 91 -14.57 -6.01 -2.85
N THR A 92 -13.35 -6.51 -2.61
CA THR A 92 -12.15 -5.71 -2.39
C THR A 92 -11.84 -4.81 -3.58
N LEU A 93 -11.91 -5.35 -4.81
CA LEU A 93 -11.74 -4.58 -6.05
C LEU A 93 -12.73 -3.41 -6.11
N ASN A 94 -14.02 -3.70 -5.91
CA ASN A 94 -15.07 -2.69 -5.99
C ASN A 94 -14.86 -1.58 -4.95
N ILE A 95 -14.53 -1.91 -3.70
CA ILE A 95 -14.24 -0.93 -2.65
C ILE A 95 -13.10 0.00 -3.07
N CYS A 96 -11.99 -0.55 -3.57
CA CYS A 96 -10.80 0.23 -3.93
C CYS A 96 -11.05 1.11 -5.17
N VAL A 97 -11.66 0.55 -6.22
CA VAL A 97 -11.97 1.29 -7.45
C VAL A 97 -12.97 2.42 -7.19
N GLN A 98 -13.97 2.22 -6.32
CA GLN A 98 -14.91 3.29 -5.98
C GLN A 98 -14.22 4.44 -5.25
N LYS A 99 -13.29 4.17 -4.33
CA LYS A 99 -12.47 5.20 -3.68
C LYS A 99 -11.67 6.01 -4.70
N LEU A 100 -11.01 5.34 -5.64
CA LEU A 100 -10.19 5.98 -6.68
C LEU A 100 -11.03 6.82 -7.65
N LYS A 101 -12.19 6.30 -8.08
CA LYS A 101 -13.12 7.05 -8.93
C LYS A 101 -13.64 8.32 -8.26
N ASN A 102 -13.94 8.26 -6.96
CA ASN A 102 -14.35 9.45 -6.22
C ASN A 102 -13.20 10.47 -6.13
N ALA A 103 -11.97 10.02 -5.84
CA ALA A 103 -10.81 10.91 -5.79
C ALA A 103 -10.49 11.57 -7.15
N LEU A 104 -10.72 10.88 -8.26
CA LEU A 104 -10.57 11.42 -9.62
C LEU A 104 -11.54 12.56 -9.96
N LEU A 105 -12.62 12.74 -9.19
CA LEU A 105 -13.52 13.89 -9.37
C LEU A 105 -12.93 15.19 -8.81
N ASP A 106 -11.99 15.07 -7.86
CA ASP A 106 -11.53 16.19 -7.03
C ASP A 106 -10.03 16.55 -7.25
N ASP A 107 -9.21 15.64 -7.78
CA ASP A 107 -7.74 15.77 -7.86
C ASP A 107 -7.23 15.66 -9.30
N ASP A 108 -6.73 16.76 -9.87
CA ASP A 108 -6.11 16.78 -11.19
C ASP A 108 -4.63 16.35 -11.17
N VAL A 109 -3.92 16.60 -10.07
CA VAL A 109 -2.47 16.35 -9.92
C VAL A 109 -2.14 14.87 -9.95
N LYS A 110 -2.94 14.02 -9.31
CA LYS A 110 -2.67 12.57 -9.22
C LYS A 110 -3.41 11.73 -10.25
N THR A 111 -4.10 12.36 -11.20
CA THR A 111 -4.98 11.68 -12.17
C THR A 111 -4.36 10.43 -12.78
N ASP A 112 -3.12 10.53 -13.26
CA ASP A 112 -2.45 9.43 -13.95
C ASP A 112 -2.12 8.29 -12.97
N LEU A 113 -1.55 8.60 -11.81
CA LEU A 113 -1.27 7.62 -10.76
C LEU A 113 -2.53 6.87 -10.31
N LEU A 114 -3.66 7.57 -10.15
CA LEU A 114 -4.92 6.94 -9.75
C LEU A 114 -5.49 6.04 -10.85
N LYS A 115 -5.36 6.41 -12.13
CA LYS A 115 -5.75 5.58 -13.26
C LYS A 115 -4.89 4.33 -13.39
N ASP A 116 -3.58 4.48 -13.22
CA ASP A 116 -2.64 3.36 -13.22
C ASP A 116 -2.97 2.38 -12.11
N LEU A 117 -3.31 2.88 -10.91
CA LEU A 117 -3.71 2.02 -9.81
C LEU A 117 -5.04 1.30 -10.08
N ILE A 118 -6.01 1.95 -10.75
CA ILE A 118 -7.24 1.28 -11.18
C ILE A 118 -6.92 0.12 -12.13
N ASN A 119 -6.04 0.34 -13.11
CA ASN A 119 -5.65 -0.70 -14.07
C ASN A 119 -4.97 -1.88 -13.35
N LEU A 120 -4.00 -1.59 -12.48
CA LEU A 120 -3.32 -2.60 -11.66
C LEU A 120 -4.31 -3.43 -10.83
N LEU A 121 -5.30 -2.80 -10.19
CA LEU A 121 -6.30 -3.53 -9.40
C LEU A 121 -7.15 -4.48 -10.26
N TYR A 122 -7.49 -4.10 -11.50
CA TYR A 122 -8.17 -5.02 -12.42
C TYR A 122 -7.27 -6.17 -12.88
N GLU A 123 -5.98 -5.92 -13.11
CA GLU A 123 -5.00 -6.96 -13.41
C GLU A 123 -4.91 -7.97 -12.25
N MET A 124 -4.79 -7.48 -11.01
CA MET A 124 -4.79 -8.31 -9.80
C MET A 124 -6.07 -9.13 -9.60
N HIS A 125 -7.19 -8.75 -10.21
CA HIS A 125 -8.44 -9.51 -10.16
C HIS A 125 -8.56 -10.54 -11.30
N THR A 126 -7.84 -10.36 -12.41
CA THR A 126 -8.03 -11.12 -13.65
C THR A 126 -6.93 -12.17 -13.91
N THR A 127 -5.91 -12.26 -13.05
CA THR A 127 -4.73 -13.13 -13.22
C THR A 127 -5.01 -14.64 -13.25
N THR A 128 -6.25 -15.10 -13.12
CA THR A 128 -6.65 -16.47 -13.45
C THR A 128 -7.26 -16.56 -14.86
N THR A 129 -6.43 -16.48 -15.92
CA THR A 129 -6.70 -17.10 -17.24
C THR A 129 -5.43 -17.15 -18.13
N ASN A 130 -4.45 -17.99 -17.78
CA ASN A 130 -3.54 -18.62 -18.76
C ASN A 130 -2.60 -19.64 -18.09
N SER A 131 -3.09 -20.86 -17.89
CA SER A 131 -2.23 -22.07 -17.83
C SER A 131 -2.95 -23.39 -18.13
N ASP A 132 -4.29 -23.43 -18.26
CA ASP A 132 -5.01 -24.67 -18.62
C ASP A 132 -5.36 -24.81 -20.12
N LYS A 133 -4.55 -24.23 -21.03
CA LYS A 133 -4.65 -24.54 -22.48
C LYS A 133 -3.28 -24.72 -23.13
N VAL A 134 -2.74 -25.91 -22.95
CA VAL A 134 -1.95 -26.66 -23.95
C VAL A 134 -2.39 -28.12 -23.73
N GLU A 135 -3.39 -28.63 -24.46
CA GLU A 135 -3.23 -29.47 -25.67
C GLU A 135 -2.14 -30.54 -25.43
N ASP A 136 -2.38 -31.85 -25.28
CA ASP A 136 -3.38 -32.80 -25.79
C ASP A 136 -3.66 -33.92 -24.75
#